data_AF-A0A952JFJ1-F1
#
_entry.id   AF-A0A952JFJ1-F1
#
_cell.length_a   1.000
_cell.length_b   1.000
_cell.length_c   1.000
_cell.angle_alpha   90.00
_cell.angle_beta   90.00
_cell.angle_gamma   90.00
#
_symmetry.space_group_name_H-M   'P 1'
#
loop_
_entity.id
_entity.type
_entity.pdbx_description
1 polymer ?
#
loop_
_entity_poly.entity_id
_entity_poly.type
_entity_poly.pdbx_seq_one_letter_code
_entity_poly.pdbx_strand_id
1 'polypeptide(L)'
;MIDILLLFFFGYKIHQLAVAKGLSPNKWVWKFVGSYFMVSMMFVIVLMFALGKDTFTDPEKLKAVLPYLPLSLVIESGLFLIFRYRLLDYPDVEYYDDDAPTQNDKDNDPPKKDLSYFR
;
A
#
# COMPACT_ATOMS: atom_id res chain seq x y z
N MET A 1 -4.08 20.52 1.99
CA MET A 1 -2.67 20.57 2.46
C MET A 1 -2.47 19.75 3.73
N ILE A 2 -3.39 19.82 4.69
CA ILE A 2 -3.36 19.00 5.92
C ILE A 2 -3.36 17.51 5.59
N ASP A 3 -4.18 17.05 4.64
CA ASP A 3 -4.23 15.64 4.22
C ASP A 3 -2.88 15.14 3.70
N ILE A 4 -2.13 15.96 2.96
CA ILE A 4 -0.81 15.55 2.47
C ILE A 4 0.16 15.36 3.64
N LEU A 5 0.14 16.26 4.63
CA LEU A 5 0.97 16.14 5.82
C LEU A 5 0.61 14.90 6.65
N LEU A 6 -0.69 14.62 6.80
CA LEU A 6 -1.18 13.41 7.47
C LEU A 6 -0.78 12.15 6.70
N LEU A 7 -0.81 12.18 5.37
CA LEU A 7 -0.45 11.02 4.55
C LEU A 7 1.02 10.65 4.75
N PHE A 8 1.90 11.65 4.79
CA PHE A 8 3.31 11.45 5.14
C PHE A 8 3.49 10.94 6.57
N PHE A 9 2.80 11.55 7.54
CA PHE A 9 2.89 11.15 8.94
C PHE A 9 2.40 9.71 9.18
N PHE A 10 1.24 9.35 8.64
CA PHE A 10 0.67 8.01 8.72
C PHE A 10 1.51 7.00 7.94
N GLY A 11 2.00 7.37 6.76
CA GLY A 11 2.95 6.55 6.00
C GLY A 11 4.20 6.24 6.81
N TYR A 12 4.77 7.24 7.49
CA TYR A 12 5.91 7.05 8.38
C TYR A 12 5.58 6.14 9.58
N LYS A 13 4.40 6.27 10.18
CA LYS A 13 3.97 5.37 11.27
C LYS A 13 3.77 3.93 10.80
N ILE A 14 3.20 3.74 9.61
CA ILE A 14 3.06 2.42 8.98
C ILE A 14 4.43 1.81 8.70
N HIS A 15 5.38 2.61 8.20
CA HIS A 15 6.77 2.19 8.02
C HIS A 15 7.38 1.69 9.33
N GLN A 16 7.30 2.47 10.41
CA GLN A 16 7.83 2.08 11.73
C GLN A 16 7.22 0.77 12.24
N LEU A 17 5.90 0.60 12.11
CA LEU A 17 5.20 -0.61 12.54
C LEU A 17 5.62 -1.85 11.73
N ALA A 18 5.78 -1.71 10.42
CA ALA A 18 6.21 -2.81 9.57
C ALA A 18 7.65 -3.24 9.89
N VAL A 19 8.57 -2.27 10.08
CA VAL A 19 9.96 -2.56 10.50
C VAL A 19 9.99 -3.28 11.85
N ALA A 20 9.20 -2.82 12.82
CA ALA A 20 9.15 -3.44 14.15
C ALA A 20 8.67 -4.92 14.13
N LYS A 21 7.96 -5.33 13.07
CA LYS A 21 7.48 -6.70 12.86
C LYS A 21 8.35 -7.54 11.92
N GLY A 22 9.48 -7.01 11.46
CA GLY A 22 10.32 -7.69 10.46
C GLY A 22 9.70 -7.76 9.06
N LEU A 23 8.67 -6.94 8.77
CA LEU A 23 7.98 -6.92 7.48
C LEU A 23 8.61 -5.88 6.55
N SER A 24 8.55 -6.13 5.24
CA SER A 24 8.98 -5.15 4.22
C SER A 24 8.13 -3.87 4.31
N PRO A 25 8.69 -2.73 4.78
CA PRO A 25 7.89 -1.54 5.07
C PRO A 25 7.37 -0.86 3.81
N ASN A 26 8.18 -0.85 2.74
CA ASN A 26 7.81 -0.23 1.47
C ASN A 26 6.51 -0.84 0.89
N LYS A 27 6.33 -2.16 1.01
CA LYS A 27 5.12 -2.84 0.55
C LYS A 27 3.86 -2.31 1.26
N TRP A 28 3.95 -2.08 2.57
CA TRP A 28 2.83 -1.58 3.38
C TRP A 28 2.55 -0.11 3.14
N VAL A 29 3.60 0.72 3.04
CA VAL A 29 3.47 2.15 2.73
C VAL A 29 2.85 2.34 1.35
N TRP A 30 3.31 1.63 0.31
CA TRP A 30 2.74 1.73 -1.02
C TRP A 30 1.28 1.27 -1.09
N LYS A 31 0.92 0.20 -0.35
CA LYS A 31 -0.48 -0.23 -0.23
C LYS A 31 -1.34 0.83 0.44
N PHE A 32 -0.85 1.47 1.50
CA PHE A 32 -1.55 2.55 2.19
C PHE A 32 -1.77 3.75 1.28
N VAL A 33 -0.70 4.26 0.66
CA VAL A 33 -0.75 5.39 -0.28
C VAL A 33 -1.67 5.08 -1.46
N GLY A 34 -1.54 3.90 -2.06
CA GLY A 34 -2.41 3.46 -3.15
C GLY A 34 -3.88 3.37 -2.74
N SER A 35 -4.17 2.90 -1.53
CA SER A 35 -5.53 2.84 -1.00
C SER A 35 -6.11 4.24 -0.78
N TYR A 36 -5.31 5.19 -0.28
CA TYR A 36 -5.72 6.58 -0.13
C TYR A 36 -6.09 7.20 -1.49
N PHE A 37 -5.27 7.00 -2.52
CA PHE A 37 -5.57 7.48 -3.87
C PHE A 37 -6.85 6.87 -4.44
N MET A 38 -7.06 5.57 -4.26
CA MET A 38 -8.28 4.89 -4.73
C MET A 38 -9.53 5.42 -4.04
N VAL A 39 -9.49 5.59 -2.71
CA VAL A 39 -10.63 6.12 -1.95
C VAL A 39 -10.88 7.60 -2.29
N SER A 40 -9.83 8.40 -2.46
CA SER A 40 -9.94 9.79 -2.89
C SER A 40 -10.60 9.90 -4.27
N MET A 41 -10.20 9.05 -5.22
CA MET A 41 -10.81 9.00 -6.55
C MET A 41 -12.30 8.59 -6.47
N MET A 42 -12.64 7.59 -5.66
CA MET A 42 -14.03 7.20 -5.42
C MET A 42 -14.85 8.35 -4.81
N PHE A 43 -14.28 9.07 -3.85
CA PHE A 43 -14.94 10.21 -3.21
C PHE A 43 -15.28 11.32 -4.22
N VAL A 44 -14.32 11.66 -5.10
CA VAL A 44 -14.54 12.60 -6.20
C VAL A 44 -15.68 12.13 -7.12
N ILE A 45 -15.67 10.86 -7.52
CA ILE A 45 -16.70 10.29 -8.38
C ILE A 45 -18.08 10.38 -7.72
N VAL A 46 -18.19 10.02 -6.43
CA VAL A 46 -19.45 10.10 -5.68
C VAL A 46 -19.95 11.54 -5.60
N LEU A 47 -19.08 12.52 -5.37
CA LEU A 47 -19.45 13.94 -5.38
C LEU A 47 -19.97 14.38 -6.76
N MET A 48 -19.34 13.95 -7.86
CA MET A 48 -19.81 14.26 -9.21
C MET A 48 -21.19 13.66 -9.50
N PHE A 49 -21.48 12.46 -9.01
CA PHE A 49 -22.82 11.86 -9.13
C PHE A 49 -23.86 12.58 -8.27
N ALA A 50 -23.49 13.04 -7.06
CA ALA A 50 -24.41 13.68 -6.13
C ALA A 50 -24.72 15.15 -6.47
N LEU A 51 -23.71 15.93 -6.87
CA LEU A 51 -23.79 17.38 -7.07
C LEU A 51 -23.74 17.80 -8.56
N GLY A 52 -23.39 16.87 -9.44
CA GLY A 52 -23.31 17.07 -10.89
C GLY A 52 -21.87 17.08 -11.42
N LYS A 53 -21.70 16.81 -12.71
CA LYS A 53 -20.39 16.73 -13.38
C LYS A 53 -19.59 18.04 -13.37
N ASP A 54 -20.27 19.16 -13.17
CA ASP A 54 -19.76 20.52 -13.15
C ASP A 54 -19.40 21.01 -11.74
N THR A 55 -19.44 20.14 -10.73
CA THR A 55 -19.15 20.44 -9.33
C THR A 55 -17.80 21.14 -9.10
N PHE A 56 -16.78 20.81 -9.90
CA PHE A 56 -15.43 21.38 -9.77
C PHE A 56 -15.17 22.58 -10.70
N THR A 57 -16.12 22.90 -11.58
CA THR A 57 -16.04 24.06 -12.49
C THR A 57 -16.95 25.21 -12.09
N ASP A 58 -18.05 24.91 -11.39
CA ASP A 58 -19.01 25.89 -10.90
C ASP A 58 -18.64 26.34 -9.47
N PRO A 59 -18.35 27.63 -9.23
CA PRO A 59 -17.98 28.14 -7.92
C PRO A 59 -19.10 28.02 -6.86
N GLU A 60 -20.37 27.97 -7.25
CA GLU A 60 -21.48 27.77 -6.30
C GLU A 60 -21.52 26.32 -5.81
N LYS A 61 -21.34 25.35 -6.72
CA LYS A 61 -21.29 23.93 -6.38
C LYS A 61 -20.03 23.57 -5.60
N LEU A 62 -18.91 24.22 -5.90
CA LEU A 62 -17.67 24.06 -5.13
C LEU A 62 -17.86 24.47 -3.66
N LYS A 63 -18.65 25.51 -3.39
CA LYS A 63 -19.01 25.91 -2.01
C LYS A 63 -19.84 24.86 -1.29
N ALA A 64 -20.65 24.09 -2.00
CA ALA A 64 -21.39 22.98 -1.42
C ALA A 64 -20.48 21.79 -1.04
N VAL A 65 -19.27 21.68 -1.61
CA VAL A 65 -18.30 20.61 -1.29
C VAL A 65 -17.47 20.93 -0.04
N LEU A 66 -17.21 22.20 0.23
CA LEU A 66 -16.39 22.66 1.38
C LEU A 66 -16.73 22.00 2.73
N PRO A 67 -18.02 21.84 3.12
CA PRO A 67 -18.39 21.17 4.37
C PRO A 67 -18.01 19.69 4.43
N TYR A 68 -17.77 19.04 3.29
CA TYR A 68 -17.36 17.64 3.21
C TYR A 68 -15.84 17.46 3.25
N LEU A 69 -15.05 18.54 3.21
CA LEU A 69 -13.59 18.43 3.34
C LEU A 69 -13.14 17.75 4.66
N PRO A 70 -13.73 18.00 5.84
CA PRO A 70 -13.37 17.26 7.04
C PRO A 70 -13.60 15.76 6.94
N LEU A 71 -14.48 15.30 6.04
CA LEU A 71 -14.71 13.87 5.82
C LEU A 71 -13.48 13.20 5.21
N SER A 72 -12.66 13.90 4.41
CA SER A 72 -11.40 13.33 3.90
C SER A 72 -10.45 12.99 5.04
N LEU A 73 -10.37 13.83 6.07
CA LEU A 73 -9.53 13.60 7.26
C LEU A 73 -10.00 12.38 8.06
N VAL A 74 -11.32 12.19 8.19
CA VAL A 74 -11.91 11.02 8.86
C VAL A 74 -11.60 9.75 8.08
N ILE A 75 -11.76 9.81 6.75
CA ILE A 75 -11.45 8.69 5.86
C ILE A 75 -9.96 8.33 5.93
N GLU A 76 -9.08 9.32 5.88
CA GLU A 76 -7.64 9.12 5.94
C GLU A 76 -7.21 8.51 7.29
N SER A 77 -7.75 9.03 8.39
CA SER A 77 -7.52 8.50 9.74
C SER A 77 -8.06 7.08 9.88
N GLY A 78 -9.25 6.80 9.34
CA GLY A 78 -9.85 5.47 9.30
C GLY A 78 -9.01 4.48 8.50
N LEU A 79 -8.50 4.90 7.34
CA LEU A 79 -7.59 4.10 6.52
C LEU A 79 -6.30 3.78 7.27
N PHE A 80 -5.72 4.76 7.96
CA PHE A 80 -4.56 4.52 8.82
C PHE A 80 -4.85 3.49 9.91
N LEU A 81 -6.00 3.60 10.60
CA LEU A 81 -6.40 2.64 11.63
C LEU A 81 -6.55 1.24 11.06
N ILE A 82 -7.18 1.07 9.90
CA ILE A 82 -7.31 -0.22 9.21
C ILE A 82 -5.93 -0.82 8.96
N PHE A 83 -5.00 -0.04 8.39
CA PHE A 83 -3.64 -0.52 8.12
C PHE A 83 -2.87 -0.84 9.40
N ARG A 84 -3.03 -0.02 10.45
CA ARG A 84 -2.45 -0.27 11.76
C ARG A 84 -2.96 -1.58 12.35
N TYR A 85 -4.28 -1.81 12.37
CA TYR A 85 -4.85 -3.05 12.88
C TYR A 85 -4.40 -4.27 12.08
N ARG A 86 -4.39 -4.16 10.74
CA ARG A 86 -3.90 -5.23 9.87
C ARG A 86 -2.42 -5.54 10.07
N LEU A 87 -1.60 -4.53 10.35
CA LEU A 87 -0.19 -4.73 10.68
C LEU A 87 -0.03 -5.39 12.04
N LEU A 88 -0.75 -4.91 13.06
CA LEU A 88 -0.70 -5.46 14.43
C LEU A 88 -1.11 -6.94 14.48
N ASP A 89 -2.13 -7.31 13.72
CA ASP A 89 -2.64 -8.68 13.59
C ASP A 89 -1.81 -9.56 12.64
N TYR A 90 -0.90 -8.96 11.87
CA TYR A 90 -0.02 -9.72 10.99
C TYR A 90 0.97 -10.52 11.84
N PRO A 91 1.18 -11.82 11.55
CA PRO A 91 2.16 -12.62 12.29
C PRO A 91 3.53 -11.96 12.18
N ASP A 92 4.22 -11.89 13.32
CA ASP A 92 5.60 -11.44 13.34
C ASP A 92 6.41 -12.42 12.51
N VAL A 93 7.25 -11.90 11.62
CA VAL A 93 8.20 -12.74 10.93
C VAL A 93 9.30 -13.02 11.94
N GLU A 94 9.27 -14.20 12.56
CA GLU A 94 10.49 -14.76 13.14
C GLU A 94 11.48 -14.80 11.98
N TYR A 95 12.51 -13.97 12.07
CA TYR A 95 13.71 -14.18 11.28
C TYR A 95 14.19 -15.59 11.64
N TYR A 96 13.80 -16.57 10.83
CA TYR A 96 14.64 -17.74 10.69
C TYR A 96 15.95 -17.19 10.19
N ASP A 97 16.97 -17.21 11.04
CA ASP A 97 18.36 -17.04 10.64
C ASP A 97 18.57 -17.98 9.44
N ASP A 98 18.57 -17.40 8.24
CA ASP A 98 19.02 -18.04 7.00
C ASP A 98 20.56 -18.13 6.97
N ASP A 99 21.17 -18.15 8.17
CA ASP A 99 22.57 -18.47 8.44
C ASP A 99 22.73 -20.00 8.67
N ALA A 100 21.74 -20.82 8.30
CA ALA A 100 22.00 -22.23 8.08
C ALA A 100 22.93 -22.33 6.85
N PRO A 101 24.15 -22.89 6.98
CA PRO A 101 25.03 -23.02 5.83
C PRO A 101 24.30 -23.87 4.79
N THR A 102 24.13 -23.35 3.57
CA THR A 102 23.70 -24.13 2.41
C THR A 102 24.74 -25.22 2.16
N GLN A 103 24.60 -26.33 2.86
CA GLN A 103 25.24 -27.58 2.53
C GLN A 103 24.29 -28.31 1.59
N ASN A 104 24.44 -28.05 0.29
CA ASN A 104 24.12 -29.02 -0.76
C ASN A 104 24.97 -28.72 -1.99
N ASP A 105 26.12 -29.37 -2.03
CA ASP A 105 26.76 -29.84 -3.25
C ASP A 105 25.70 -30.53 -4.15
N LYS A 106 25.58 -30.09 -5.41
CA LYS A 106 25.68 -30.94 -6.62
C LYS A 106 25.22 -30.21 -7.88
N ASP A 107 26.10 -30.24 -8.88
CA ASP A 107 25.85 -30.24 -10.33
C ASP A 107 24.95 -29.14 -10.92
N ASN A 108 25.58 -28.03 -11.29
CA ASN A 108 25.08 -27.12 -12.34
C ASN A 108 25.82 -27.35 -13.67
N ASP A 109 26.00 -28.60 -14.09
CA ASP A 109 26.42 -28.90 -15.47
C ASP A 109 25.17 -29.14 -16.34
N PRO A 110 25.00 -28.44 -17.48
CA PRO A 110 23.90 -28.71 -18.39
C PRO A 110 24.04 -30.13 -18.98
N PRO A 111 22.93 -30.86 -19.20
CA PRO A 111 22.99 -32.25 -19.65
C PRO A 111 23.70 -32.35 -21.00
N LYS A 112 24.81 -33.11 -21.05
CA LYS A 112 25.51 -33.44 -22.30
C LYS A 112 24.58 -34.20 -23.23
N LYS A 113 24.31 -33.61 -24.40
CA LYS A 113 23.51 -34.20 -25.48
C LYS A 113 24.28 -35.40 -26.05
N ASP A 114 23.85 -36.61 -25.72
CA ASP A 114 24.38 -37.85 -26.30
C ASP A 114 24.05 -37.87 -27.80
N LEU A 115 25.05 -37.99 -28.68
CA LEU A 115 24.93 -38.02 -30.15
C LEU A 115 25.07 -39.44 -30.72
N SER A 116 24.81 -40.47 -29.90
CA SER A 116 24.90 -41.89 -30.26
C SER A 116 24.03 -42.32 -31.45
N TYR A 117 23.09 -41.50 -31.92
CA TYR A 117 22.21 -41.74 -33.07
C TYR A 117 22.80 -41.37 -34.44
N PHE A 118 24.05 -40.89 -34.53
CA PHE A 118 24.71 -40.55 -35.81
C PHE A 118 25.77 -41.54 -36.27
N ARG A 119 25.75 -42.79 -35.80
CA ARG A 119 26.75 -43.81 -36.21
C ARG A 119 26.19 -44.89 -37.11
#